data_AF-A0A4R0XBG8-F1
#
_entry.id   AF-A0A4R0XBG8-F1
#
_cell.length_a   1.000
_cell.length_b   1.000
_cell.length_c   1.000
_cell.angle_alpha   90.00
_cell.angle_beta   90.00
_cell.angle_gamma   90.00
#
_symmetry.space_group_name_H-M   'P 1'
#
loop_
_entity.id
_entity.type
_entity.pdbx_description
1 polymer ?
#
loop_
_entity_poly.entity_id
_entity_poly.type
_entity_poly.pdbx_seq_one_letter_code
_entity_poly.pdbx_strand_id
1 'polypeptide(L)' 'MLTDHHPDVQSKGAASRTHSGFSRTFQPGKLTPGFIAPLEGYPNSASPTLKDHEHRARAVDARNALAARQP' A
#
# COMPACT_ATOMS: atom_id res chain seq x y z
N MET A 1 -6.66 42.35 -2.70
CA MET A 1 -6.79 41.17 -1.82
C MET A 1 -7.63 40.14 -2.57
N LEU A 2 -6.98 39.26 -3.32
CA LEU A 2 -7.65 38.19 -4.07
C LEU A 2 -7.68 36.97 -3.15
N THR A 3 -8.86 36.59 -2.64
CA THR A 3 -9.03 35.39 -1.82
C THR A 3 -8.98 34.16 -2.72
N ASP A 4 -7.93 33.35 -2.58
CA ASP A 4 -7.85 32.03 -3.19
C ASP A 4 -8.95 31.13 -2.60
N HIS A 5 -10.02 30.91 -3.37
CA HIS A 5 -10.93 29.81 -3.13
C HIS A 5 -10.28 28.52 -3.64
N HIS A 6 -9.42 27.92 -2.82
CA HIS A 6 -9.02 26.53 -3.03
C HIS A 6 -10.27 25.64 -2.85
N PRO A 7 -10.73 24.94 -3.89
CA PRO A 7 -11.90 24.09 -3.78
C PRO A 7 -11.65 22.95 -2.80
N ASP A 8 -12.71 22.65 -2.06
CA ASP A 8 -12.83 21.71 -0.97
C ASP A 8 -12.32 20.29 -1.33
N VAL A 9 -11.14 19.92 -0.84
CA VAL A 9 -10.57 18.56 -1.00
C VAL A 9 -11.27 17.53 -0.11
N GLN A 10 -12.25 17.92 0.73
CA GLN A 10 -12.67 17.11 1.87
C GLN A 10 -13.91 16.20 1.71
N SER A 11 -14.53 16.06 0.53
CA SER A 11 -15.75 15.22 0.43
C SER A 11 -15.50 13.70 0.24
N LYS A 12 -14.24 13.23 0.11
CA LYS A 12 -13.89 11.80 -0.14
C LYS A 12 -13.35 11.02 1.06
N GLY A 13 -13.44 11.53 2.29
CA GLY A 13 -12.85 10.87 3.47
C GLY A 13 -13.66 9.71 4.06
N ALA A 14 -14.99 9.72 3.94
CA ALA A 14 -15.84 8.74 4.63
C ALA A 14 -15.90 7.37 3.93
N ALA A 15 -15.92 7.37 2.59
CA ALA A 15 -16.02 6.14 1.79
C ALA A 15 -14.74 5.30 1.80
N SER A 16 -13.55 5.90 2.03
CA SER A 16 -12.31 5.11 2.14
C SER A 16 -12.20 4.40 3.49
N ARG A 17 -12.70 5.00 4.58
CA ARG A 17 -12.65 4.42 5.94
C ARG A 17 -13.50 3.17 6.12
N THR A 18 -14.47 2.94 5.24
CA THR A 18 -15.28 1.71 5.22
C THR A 18 -14.71 0.62 4.31
N HIS A 19 -13.71 0.94 3.48
CA HIS A 19 -13.07 -0.02 2.59
C HIS A 19 -12.05 -0.89 3.33
N SER A 20 -12.26 -2.20 3.34
CA SER A 20 -11.48 -3.15 4.16
C SER A 20 -9.97 -3.09 3.91
N GLY A 21 -9.54 -2.90 2.66
CA GLY A 21 -8.13 -2.73 2.32
C GLY A 21 -7.51 -1.45 2.85
N PHE A 22 -8.29 -0.35 2.89
CA PHE A 22 -7.83 0.94 3.38
C PHE A 22 -7.70 0.90 4.90
N SER A 23 -8.74 0.45 5.60
CA SER A 23 -8.77 0.42 7.07
C SER A 23 -7.74 -0.56 7.65
N ARG A 24 -7.39 -1.63 6.91
CA ARG A 24 -6.29 -2.53 7.30
C ARG A 24 -4.92 -1.85 7.18
N THR A 25 -4.70 -1.10 6.10
CA THR A 25 -3.39 -0.51 5.76
C THR A 25 -3.12 0.76 6.58
N PHE A 26 -4.13 1.59 6.77
CA PHE A 26 -4.00 2.90 7.41
C PHE A 26 -4.72 2.90 8.76
N GLN A 27 -3.93 2.76 9.82
CA GLN A 27 -4.41 2.81 11.21
C GLN A 27 -3.65 3.91 11.98
N PRO A 28 -4.33 4.72 12.82
CA PRO A 28 -3.67 5.75 13.60
C PRO A 28 -2.53 5.19 14.45
N GLY A 29 -1.35 5.82 14.39
CA GLY A 29 -0.18 5.44 15.20
C GLY A 29 0.49 4.12 14.81
N LYS A 30 0.10 3.50 13.68
CA LYS A 30 0.69 2.25 13.18
C LYS A 30 1.37 2.48 11.84
N LEU A 31 2.50 1.82 11.63
CA LEU A 31 3.21 1.75 10.35
C LEU A 31 2.95 0.40 9.70
N THR A 32 2.42 0.40 8.48
CA THR A 32 2.24 -0.82 7.69
C THR A 32 3.32 -0.88 6.61
N PRO A 33 4.23 -1.88 6.64
CA PRO A 33 5.22 -2.06 5.59
C PRO A 33 4.56 -2.39 4.24
N GLY A 34 4.98 -1.69 3.19
CA GLY A 34 4.61 -1.97 1.80
C GLY A 34 5.72 -2.70 1.05
N PHE A 35 5.35 -3.40 -0.01
CA PHE A 35 6.28 -4.01 -0.96
C PHE A 35 6.10 -3.39 -2.34
N ILE A 36 7.18 -3.26 -3.10
CA ILE A 36 7.17 -2.71 -4.45
C ILE A 36 7.42 -3.85 -5.44
N ALA A 37 6.57 -3.91 -6.47
CA ALA A 37 6.74 -4.85 -7.57
C ALA A 37 7.69 -4.27 -8.64
N PRO A 38 8.46 -5.11 -9.35
CA PRO A 38 8.63 -6.54 -9.11
C PRO A 38 9.36 -6.78 -7.78
N LEU A 39 9.05 -7.87 -7.10
CA LEU A 39 9.72 -8.23 -5.84
C LEU A 39 11.21 -8.60 -6.02
N GLU A 40 11.85 -8.23 -7.11
CA GLU A 40 13.15 -8.70 -7.59
C GLU A 40 14.11 -7.52 -7.74
N GLY A 41 15.33 -7.66 -7.23
CA GLY A 41 16.42 -6.74 -7.53
C GLY A 41 17.12 -7.15 -8.82
N TYR A 42 17.29 -6.21 -9.74
CA TYR A 42 17.91 -6.44 -11.05
C TYR A 42 19.10 -5.50 -11.30
N PRO A 43 20.15 -5.50 -10.45
CA PRO A 43 21.27 -4.55 -10.57
C PRO A 43 22.14 -4.74 -11.82
N ASN A 44 22.12 -5.96 -12.38
CA ASN A 44 22.98 -6.35 -13.50
C ASN A 44 22.19 -6.58 -14.80
N SER A 45 20.91 -6.17 -14.86
CA SER A 45 20.06 -6.31 -16.05
C SER A 45 19.18 -5.08 -16.25
N ALA A 46 18.77 -4.83 -17.50
CA ALA A 46 17.89 -3.71 -17.82
C ALA A 46 16.42 -3.93 -17.41
N SER A 47 16.04 -5.18 -17.16
CA SER A 47 14.67 -5.57 -16.80
C SER A 47 14.65 -6.70 -15.77
N PRO A 48 13.55 -6.82 -15.00
CA PRO A 48 13.33 -7.97 -14.11
C PRO A 48 13.03 -9.23 -14.91
N THR A 49 13.32 -10.39 -14.33
CA THR A 49 12.93 -11.68 -14.92
C THR A 49 11.47 -12.02 -14.65
N LEU A 50 10.88 -11.45 -13.58
CA LEU A 50 9.55 -11.79 -13.08
C LEU A 50 9.40 -13.26 -12.67
N LYS A 51 10.52 -13.96 -12.52
CA LYS A 51 10.53 -15.36 -12.13
C LYS A 51 9.88 -15.51 -10.74
N ASP A 52 8.95 -16.45 -10.65
CA ASP A 52 8.21 -16.78 -9.43
C ASP A 52 7.46 -15.57 -8.82
N HIS A 53 7.16 -14.53 -9.61
CA HIS A 53 6.57 -13.29 -9.09
C HIS A 53 5.23 -13.53 -8.38
N GLU A 54 4.38 -14.40 -8.93
CA GLU A 54 3.10 -14.77 -8.30
C GLU A 54 3.30 -15.40 -6.92
N HIS A 55 4.20 -16.39 -6.83
CA HIS A 55 4.49 -17.06 -5.57
C HIS A 55 5.01 -16.07 -4.52
N ARG A 56 5.90 -15.17 -4.94
CA ARG A 56 6.50 -14.16 -4.06
C ARG A 56 5.49 -13.10 -3.64
N ALA A 57 4.58 -12.70 -4.53
CA ALA A 57 3.46 -11.81 -4.22
C ALA A 57 2.53 -12.43 -3.16
N ARG A 58 2.12 -13.69 -3.35
CA ARG A 58 1.30 -14.42 -2.36
C ARG A 58 1.99 -14.53 -1.00
N ALA A 59 3.31 -14.75 -0.98
CA ALA A 59 4.08 -14.86 0.26
C ALA A 59 4.13 -13.54 1.05
N VAL A 60 4.32 -12.40 0.37
CA VAL A 60 4.32 -11.09 1.04
C VAL A 60 2.92 -10.67 1.50
N ASP A 61 1.88 -11.00 0.73
CA ASP A 61 0.49 -10.78 1.12
C ASP A 61 0.14 -11.55 2.40
N ALA A 62 0.54 -12.83 2.47
CA ALA A 62 0.35 -13.65 3.67
C ALA A 62 1.08 -13.08 4.89
N ARG A 63 2.31 -12.57 4.71
CA ARG A 63 3.06 -11.89 5.78
C ARG A 63 2.39 -10.61 6.26
N ASN A 64 1.89 -9.79 5.34
CA ASN A 64 1.17 -8.56 5.69
C ASN A 64 -0.13 -8.87 6.46
N ALA A 65 -0.87 -9.89 6.02
CA ALA A 65 -2.05 -10.37 6.73
C ALA A 65 -1.75 -10.89 8.15
N LEU A 66 -0.58 -11.50 8.38
CA LEU A 66 -0.16 -11.97 9.69
C LEU A 66 0.29 -10.81 10.60
N ALA A 67 1.02 -9.83 10.07
CA ALA A 67 1.47 -8.65 10.82
C ALA A 67 0.30 -7.81 11.34
N ALA A 68 -0.81 -7.72 10.58
CA ALA A 68 -2.03 -7.03 11.00
C ALA A 68 -2.76 -7.71 12.19
N ARG A 69 -2.32 -8.88 12.65
CA ARG A 69 -2.93 -9.65 13.76
C ARG A 69 -2.15 -9.58 15.07
N GLN A 70 -1.03 -8.85 15.12
CA GLN A 70 -0.24 -8.67 16.34
C GLN A 70 -0.59 -7.33 17.02
N PRO A 71 -0.85 -7.29 18.35
CA PRO A 71 -1.31 -6.09 19.06
C PRO A 71 -0.29 -4.95 19.10
#